data_AF-A0A3C0I5Q0-F1
#
_entry.id   AF-A0A3C0I5Q0-F1
#
_cell.length_a   1.000
_cell.length_b   1.000
_cell.length_c   1.000
_cell.angle_alpha   90.00
_cell.angle_beta   90.00
_cell.angle_gamma   90.00
#
_symmetry.space_group_name_H-M   'P 1'
#
loop_
_entity.id
_entity.type
_entity.pdbx_description
1 polymer ?
#
loop_
_entity_poly.entity_id
_entity_poly.type
_entity_poly.pdbx_seq_one_letter_code
_entity_poly.pdbx_strand_id
1 'polypeptide(L)' 'MSETFIHNEEQLKAVFKAAFIEVIEEKKDFFRELVEEAIEEMAMVRAIEEGRQTETISREDVFKLFEVKT' A
#
# COMPACT_ATOMS: atom_id res chain seq x y z
N MET A 1 -26.39 10.52 29.24
CA MET A 1 -25.77 9.61 28.26
C MET A 1 -26.92 8.94 27.53
N SER A 2 -27.24 9.34 26.30
CA SER A 2 -28.26 8.60 25.53
C SER A 2 -27.62 7.34 24.99
N GLU A 3 -28.13 6.17 25.38
CA GLU A 3 -27.75 4.91 24.75
C GLU A 3 -28.22 4.98 23.28
N THR A 4 -27.29 4.89 22.34
CA THR A 4 -27.62 4.73 20.92
C THR A 4 -28.18 3.33 20.74
N PHE A 5 -29.50 3.19 20.88
CA PHE A 5 -30.17 1.93 20.59
C PHE A 5 -30.26 1.74 19.08
N ILE A 6 -29.73 0.62 18.61
CA ILE A 6 -29.81 0.22 17.20
C ILE A 6 -31.15 -0.48 16.99
N HIS A 7 -32.02 0.10 16.17
CA HIS A 7 -33.41 -0.35 16.04
C HIS A 7 -33.69 -1.21 14.81
N ASN A 8 -32.76 -1.28 13.84
CA ASN A 8 -32.87 -2.13 12.66
C ASN A 8 -31.49 -2.40 12.03
N GLU A 9 -31.48 -3.30 11.03
CA GLU A 9 -30.26 -3.70 10.31
C GLU A 9 -29.62 -2.54 9.54
N GLU A 10 -30.41 -1.63 8.96
CA GLU A 10 -29.89 -0.47 8.23
C GLU A 10 -29.13 0.49 9.15
N GLN A 11 -29.66 0.76 10.34
CA GLN A 11 -29.00 1.55 11.38
C GLN A 11 -27.73 0.87 11.88
N LEU A 12 -27.75 -0.45 12.09
CA LEU A 12 -26.55 -1.21 12.47
C LEU A 12 -25.46 -1.06 11.43
N LYS A 13 -25.81 -1.25 10.16
CA LYS A 13 -24.89 -1.12 9.03
C LYS A 13 -24.33 0.29 8.92
N ALA A 14 -25.15 1.30 9.16
CA ALA A 14 -24.72 2.70 9.14
C ALA A 14 -23.70 2.99 10.26
N VAL A 15 -23.99 2.59 11.49
CA VAL A 15 -23.09 2.77 12.65
C VAL A 15 -21.78 2.01 12.45
N PHE A 16 -21.84 0.76 11.97
CA PHE A 16 -20.63 -0.03 11.70
C PHE A 16 -19.73 0.60 10.65
N LYS A 17 -20.31 1.10 9.54
CA LYS A 17 -19.54 1.81 8.51
C LYS A 17 -18.90 3.08 9.06
N ALA A 18 -19.63 3.85 9.87
CA ALA A 18 -19.12 5.07 10.48
C ALA A 18 -17.93 4.77 11.40
N ALA A 19 -18.08 3.80 12.32
CA ALA A 19 -17.01 3.37 13.22
C ALA A 19 -15.78 2.83 12.45
N PHE A 20 -16.00 2.10 11.36
CA PHE A 20 -14.91 1.60 10.52
C PHE A 20 -14.14 2.73 9.83
N ILE A 21 -14.84 3.73 9.28
CA ILE A 21 -14.22 4.91 8.68
C ILE A 21 -13.45 5.69 9.75
N GLU A 22 -14.03 5.89 10.92
CA GLU A 22 -13.40 6.60 12.04
C GLU A 22 -12.08 5.93 12.46
N VAL A 23 -12.04 4.59 12.55
CA VAL A 23 -10.80 3.86 12.83
C VAL A 23 -9.74 4.11 11.75
N ILE A 24 -10.13 4.15 10.47
CA ILE A 24 -9.19 4.45 9.37
C ILE A 24 -8.65 5.88 9.49
N GLU A 25 -9.51 6.84 9.81
CA GLU A 25 -9.14 8.26 9.95
C GLU A 25 -8.23 8.48 11.17
N GLU A 26 -8.54 7.86 12.32
CA GLU A 26 -7.73 7.94 13.53
C GLU A 26 -6.39 7.22 13.41
N LYS A 27 -6.35 6.13 12.62
CA LYS A 27 -5.14 5.33 12.37
C LYS A 27 -4.58 5.57 10.98
N LYS A 28 -4.71 6.80 10.47
CA LYS A 28 -4.33 7.17 9.10
C LYS A 28 -2.92 6.75 8.71
N ASP A 29 -1.95 6.95 9.60
CA ASP A 29 -0.55 6.60 9.31
C ASP A 29 -0.36 5.09 9.18
N PHE A 30 -0.97 4.30 10.08
CA PHE A 30 -0.96 2.85 9.99
C PHE A 30 -1.61 2.33 8.68
N PHE A 31 -2.76 2.89 8.28
CA PHE A 31 -3.41 2.51 7.02
C PHE A 31 -2.62 2.98 5.80
N ARG A 32 -1.95 4.13 5.87
CA ARG A 32 -1.03 4.60 4.82
C ARG A 32 0.11 3.60 4.66
N GLU A 33 0.81 3.25 5.74
CA GLU A 33 1.92 2.30 5.72
C GLU A 33 1.48 0.95 5.15
N LEU A 34 0.34 0.42 5.60
CA LEU A 34 -0.22 -0.83 5.09
C LEU A 34 -0.47 -0.80 3.57
N VAL A 35 -1.02 0.30 3.05
CA VAL A 35 -1.30 0.46 1.62
C VAL A 35 0.00 0.66 0.83
N GLU A 36 0.94 1.44 1.36
CA GLU A 36 2.26 1.68 0.75
C GLU A 36 3.02 0.35 0.61
N GLU A 37 3.09 -0.47 1.67
CA GLU A 37 3.71 -1.80 1.65
C GLU A 37 3.06 -2.73 0.60
N ALA A 38 1.72 -2.77 0.57
CA ALA A 38 1.02 -3.61 -0.41
C ALA A 38 1.31 -3.19 -1.85
N ILE A 39 1.38 -1.88 -2.11
CA ILE A 39 1.73 -1.35 -3.44
C ILE A 39 3.19 -1.67 -3.78
N GLU A 40 4.11 -1.52 -2.83
CA GLU A 40 5.53 -1.83 -3.01
C GLU A 40 5.73 -3.30 -3.41
N GLU A 41 5.10 -4.24 -2.69
CA GLU A 41 5.18 -5.67 -3.00
C GLU A 41 4.64 -5.98 -4.41
N MET A 42 3.49 -5.39 -4.79
CA MET A 42 2.94 -5.55 -6.14
C MET A 42 3.87 -4.97 -7.21
N ALA A 43 4.49 -3.83 -6.94
CA ALA A 43 5.43 -3.19 -7.86
C ALA A 43 6.72 -4.02 -8.00
N MET A 44 7.24 -4.57 -6.90
CA MET A 44 8.44 -5.41 -6.90
C MET A 44 8.23 -6.70 -7.70
N VAL A 45 7.08 -7.38 -7.52
CA VAL A 45 6.75 -8.58 -8.32
C VAL A 45 6.73 -8.26 -9.81
N ARG A 46 6.16 -7.12 -10.21
CA ARG A 46 6.13 -6.67 -11.61
C ARG A 46 7.53 -6.35 -12.12
N ALA A 47 8.33 -5.59 -11.36
CA ALA A 47 9.69 -5.24 -11.74
C ALA A 47 10.58 -6.47 -11.94
N ILE A 48 10.41 -7.50 -11.09
CA ILE A 48 11.12 -8.78 -11.25
C ILE A 48 10.67 -9.50 -12.54
N GLU A 49 9.37 -9.54 -12.83
CA GLU A 49 8.86 -10.18 -14.05
C GLU A 49 9.34 -9.45 -15.31
N GLU A 50 9.27 -8.13 -15.32
CA GLU A 50 9.81 -7.30 -16.41
C GLU A 50 11.32 -7.51 -16.57
N GLY A 51 12.08 -7.54 -15.47
CA GLY A 51 13.52 -7.79 -15.49
C GLY A 51 13.90 -9.16 -16.07
N ARG A 52 13.11 -10.21 -15.79
CA ARG A 52 13.32 -11.55 -16.36
C ARG A 52 13.19 -11.60 -17.88
N GLN A 53 12.47 -10.64 -18.48
CA GLN A 53 12.28 -10.55 -19.92
C GLN A 53 13.39 -9.76 -20.62
N THR A 54 14.39 -9.27 -19.86
CA THR A 54 15.54 -8.52 -20.36
C THR A 54 16.83 -9.34 -20.32
N GLU A 55 17.84 -8.92 -21.08
CA GLU A 55 19.17 -9.55 -21.05
C GLU A 55 19.91 -9.24 -19.74
N THR A 56 20.71 -10.20 -19.27
CA THR A 56 21.60 -9.98 -18.13
C THR A 56 22.79 -9.12 -18.54
N ILE A 57 23.21 -8.22 -17.66
CA ILE A 57 24.39 -7.37 -17.84
C ILE A 57 25.50 -7.73 -16.85
N SER A 58 26.76 -7.53 -17.24
CA SER A 58 27.91 -7.72 -16.36
C SER A 58 27.98 -6.62 -15.28
N ARG A 59 28.66 -6.90 -14.17
CA ARG A 59 28.88 -5.89 -13.13
C ARG A 59 29.68 -4.72 -13.69
N GLU A 60 30.71 -5.00 -14.49
CA GLU A 60 31.57 -4.00 -15.10
C GLU A 60 30.77 -3.02 -15.95
N ASP A 61 29.84 -3.52 -16.77
CA ASP A 61 29.00 -2.67 -17.61
C ASP A 61 28.01 -1.81 -16.81
N VAL A 62 27.53 -2.29 -15.66
CA VAL A 62 26.75 -1.47 -14.72
C VAL A 62 27.59 -0.32 -14.17
N PHE A 63 28.82 -0.59 -13.72
CA PHE A 63 29.67 0.45 -13.11
C PHE A 63 30.15 1.50 -14.12
N LYS A 64 30.35 1.14 -15.40
CA LYS A 64 30.64 2.11 -16.47
C LYS A 64 29.60 3.23 -16.57
N LEU A 65 28.33 2.96 -16.26
CA LEU A 65 27.26 3.97 -16.29
C LEU A 65 27.47 5.07 -15.22
N PHE A 66 28.16 4.75 -14.13
CA PHE A 66 28.42 5.68 -13.02
C PHE A 66 29.74 6.44 -13.17
N GLU A 67 30.65 5.98 -14.03
CA GLU A 67 31.96 6.61 -14.27
C GLU A 67 31.88 7.89 -15.13
N VAL A 68 30.75 8.13 -15.83
CA VAL A 68 30.58 9.27 -16.76
C VAL A 68 30.24 10.60 -16.05
N LYS A 69 30.34 10.66 -14.72
CA LYS A 69 30.23 11.93 -13.96
C LYS A 69 31.51 12.23 -13.20
N THR A 70 32.53 12.71 -13.90
CA THR A 70 33.51 13.65 -13.36
C THR A 70 33.85 14.71 -14.39
#